data_AF-A0A137SUU5-F1
#
_entry.id   AF-A0A137SUU5-F1
#
_cell.length_a   1.000
_cell.length_b   1.000
_cell.length_c   1.000
_cell.angle_alpha   90.00
_cell.angle_beta   90.00
_cell.angle_gamma   90.00
#
_symmetry.space_group_name_H-M   'P 1'
#
loop_
_entity.id
_entity.type
_entity.pdbx_description
1 polymer ?
#
loop_
_entity_poly.entity_id
_entity_poly.type
_entity_poly.pdbx_seq_one_letter_code
_entity_poly.pdbx_strand_id
1 'polypeptide(L)'
;MKRLIGLILALCLFIPTYIYADANIDISLEQPSLLKVKAGQKINYNLKIKLPKDIKENYQSFTISLMMDKNLKLDAANLKTQDPAYDISKSYLQTVQRDIVSIVVSDTGKLLSNEANVEVITFARQDQDKPDFKNSFVLTSIDKTGKETSGQRDVKSSTKALDSGLKLNPFYYGDKVLTGKTKQGADIIVRINDKAIATGLADDKGNFSIPLKDIKLNASLDVEVNYLENGEFRSATVNLTVKSKGQGEDSNKVNKVEKGDKNPALENADMNKLNLYINYARNIDVSKSSKENAARLMAALAYGQYMQVKSDVKNEEIVKAVNEIDQAQKAVRFPIMKGISDDKFAPGAALTRAQAAVIISRIDLLKDAVGEFSSFKDVKQDAWYADAVGYMENKSYISGYKDGSFKPDKKISRAEFATIIARYLQLDLDMQMGYRQEPLFADVGDVWYKAPISAMTSKGFMSGRGNNKFFPEKEITRAEAITVLIKVLDRKPNKDFIDAFSKNPFKDVENSQWYYYNILEGTGN
;
A
#
# COMPACT_ATOMS: atom_id res chain seq x y z
N MET A 1 62.24 26.99 -18.28
CA MET A 1 62.10 25.57 -17.91
C MET A 1 60.92 25.47 -16.95
N LYS A 2 59.84 24.80 -17.35
CA LYS A 2 59.42 23.46 -16.85
C LYS A 2 59.00 23.50 -15.38
N ARG A 3 57.91 22.91 -14.90
CA ARG A 3 56.76 22.13 -15.40
C ARG A 3 55.94 21.96 -14.08
N LEU A 4 54.65 22.25 -14.06
CA LEU A 4 53.60 21.28 -14.37
C LEU A 4 53.33 20.27 -13.22
N ILE A 5 52.12 20.40 -12.65
CA ILE A 5 51.14 19.33 -12.35
C ILE A 5 51.36 18.36 -11.17
N GLY A 6 50.26 18.20 -10.45
CA GLY A 6 49.89 17.03 -9.66
C GLY A 6 48.66 17.36 -8.80
N LEU A 7 47.58 17.91 -9.35
CA LEU A 7 46.41 17.15 -9.86
C LEU A 7 46.25 15.81 -9.13
N ILE A 8 45.36 15.81 -8.13
CA ILE A 8 44.89 14.61 -7.45
C ILE A 8 44.19 13.73 -8.48
N LEU A 9 44.84 12.61 -8.79
CA LEU A 9 44.40 11.62 -9.76
C LEU A 9 43.23 10.82 -9.17
N ALA A 10 42.15 10.76 -9.95
CA ALA A 10 40.98 9.94 -9.71
C ALA A 10 41.33 8.45 -9.57
N LEU A 11 40.65 7.79 -8.62
CA LEU A 11 40.36 6.36 -8.74
C LEU A 11 38.83 6.19 -8.69
N CYS A 12 38.20 6.23 -9.87
CA CYS A 12 36.87 5.71 -10.08
C CYS A 12 36.92 4.18 -10.03
N LEU A 13 36.07 3.56 -9.21
CA LEU A 13 35.52 2.25 -9.51
C LEU A 13 33.99 2.33 -9.34
N PHE A 14 33.30 2.11 -10.47
CA PHE A 14 31.86 1.98 -10.66
C PHE A 14 31.27 0.89 -9.72
N ILE A 15 29.97 0.71 -9.45
CA ILE A 15 28.72 0.63 -10.26
C ILE A 15 27.54 0.54 -9.21
N PRO A 16 26.22 0.52 -9.53
CA PRO A 16 25.29 1.44 -10.22
C PRO A 16 24.10 1.96 -9.33
N THR A 17 23.38 2.98 -9.85
CA THR A 17 21.89 3.22 -9.86
C THR A 17 21.08 3.16 -8.53
N TYR A 18 20.10 4.03 -8.21
CA TYR A 18 18.83 4.29 -8.94
C TYR A 18 18.08 5.57 -8.47
N ILE A 19 17.81 6.48 -9.42
CA ILE A 19 16.53 7.16 -9.79
C ILE A 19 15.40 7.15 -8.75
N TYR A 20 14.89 8.30 -8.25
CA TYR A 20 13.47 8.39 -7.83
C TYR A 20 12.72 9.28 -8.82
N ALA A 21 11.87 8.65 -9.64
CA ALA A 21 11.01 9.26 -10.64
C ALA A 21 9.62 9.52 -10.04
N ASP A 22 9.22 10.80 -9.98
CA ASP A 22 7.83 11.18 -9.67
C ASP A 22 6.95 10.86 -10.89
N ALA A 23 5.76 10.29 -10.66
CA ALA A 23 4.83 10.00 -11.73
C ALA A 23 4.30 11.30 -12.37
N ASN A 24 4.55 11.48 -13.67
CA ASN A 24 4.00 12.57 -14.47
C ASN A 24 2.48 12.39 -14.74
N ILE A 25 1.72 11.84 -13.79
CA ILE A 25 0.27 11.68 -13.86
C ILE A 25 -0.36 12.99 -13.39
N ASP A 26 -1.04 13.68 -14.30
CA ASP A 26 -1.74 14.93 -14.04
C ASP A 26 -3.16 14.65 -13.55
N ILE A 27 -3.50 15.20 -12.37
CA ILE A 27 -4.76 14.96 -11.68
C ILE A 27 -5.37 16.32 -11.33
N SER A 28 -6.59 16.54 -11.78
CA SER A 28 -7.34 17.78 -11.51
C SER A 28 -8.76 17.45 -11.05
N LEU A 29 -9.22 18.09 -9.98
CA LEU A 29 -10.60 18.00 -9.51
C LEU A 29 -11.33 19.28 -9.87
N GLU A 30 -12.21 19.18 -10.85
CA GLU A 30 -13.12 20.27 -11.18
C GLU A 30 -14.23 20.31 -10.12
N GLN A 31 -14.46 21.50 -9.56
CA GLN A 31 -15.54 21.73 -8.60
C GLN A 31 -16.45 22.88 -9.05
N PRO A 32 -17.74 22.86 -8.66
CA PRO A 32 -18.66 23.93 -8.98
C PRO A 32 -18.38 25.17 -8.12
N SER A 33 -18.51 26.36 -8.71
CA SER A 33 -18.47 27.62 -7.96
C SER A 33 -19.74 27.73 -7.10
N LEU A 34 -19.60 27.77 -5.78
CA LEU A 34 -20.73 27.83 -4.85
C LEU A 34 -20.63 29.08 -3.96
N LEU A 35 -21.66 29.94 -3.99
CA LEU A 35 -21.78 31.09 -3.09
C LEU A 35 -22.41 30.71 -1.75
N LYS A 36 -23.31 29.73 -1.76
CA LYS A 36 -23.96 29.12 -0.60
C LYS A 36 -24.30 27.67 -0.92
N VAL A 37 -24.37 26.83 0.10
CA VAL A 37 -24.82 25.44 -0.01
C VAL A 37 -25.75 25.09 1.14
N LYS A 38 -26.82 24.33 0.86
CA LYS A 38 -27.74 23.80 1.88
C LYS A 38 -27.42 22.35 2.23
N ALA A 39 -27.73 21.93 3.44
CA ALA A 39 -27.70 20.52 3.84
C ALA A 39 -28.54 19.68 2.86
N GLY A 40 -27.98 18.55 2.42
CA GLY A 40 -28.58 17.68 1.41
C GLY A 40 -28.49 18.20 -0.03
N GLN A 41 -27.88 19.37 -0.28
CA GLN A 41 -27.65 19.83 -1.66
C GLN A 41 -26.58 18.96 -2.33
N LYS A 42 -26.92 18.46 -3.52
CA LYS A 42 -26.02 17.69 -4.37
C LYS A 42 -24.91 18.59 -4.94
N ILE A 43 -23.68 18.11 -4.85
CA ILE A 43 -22.49 18.75 -5.42
C ILE A 43 -21.77 17.71 -6.27
N ASN A 44 -21.50 18.04 -7.52
CA ASN A 44 -20.82 17.14 -8.44
C ASN A 44 -19.40 17.63 -8.67
N TYR A 45 -18.44 16.74 -8.52
CA TYR A 45 -17.05 16.95 -8.86
C TYR A 45 -16.68 16.08 -10.05
N ASN A 46 -15.66 16.51 -10.79
CA ASN A 46 -15.10 15.71 -11.88
C ASN A 46 -13.59 15.60 -11.69
N LEU A 47 -13.12 14.41 -11.31
CA LEU A 47 -11.70 14.12 -11.21
C LEU A 47 -11.18 13.70 -12.58
N LYS A 48 -10.37 14.56 -13.19
CA LYS A 48 -9.68 14.33 -14.45
C LYS A 48 -8.31 13.73 -14.17
N ILE A 49 -8.00 12.64 -14.86
CA ILE A 49 -6.73 11.93 -14.78
C ILE A 49 -6.13 11.92 -16.18
N LYS A 50 -4.93 12.47 -16.32
CA LYS A 50 -4.14 12.47 -17.56
C LYS A 50 -2.82 11.77 -17.30
N LEU A 51 -2.60 10.68 -18.01
CA LEU A 51 -1.42 9.86 -17.92
C LEU A 51 -0.36 10.35 -18.91
N PRO A 52 0.93 10.29 -18.54
CA PRO A 52 2.00 10.60 -19.47
C PRO A 52 2.07 9.51 -20.55
N LYS A 53 2.60 9.85 -21.74
CA LYS A 53 2.63 8.92 -22.88
C LYS A 53 3.44 7.65 -22.60
N ASP A 54 4.43 7.76 -21.73
CA ASP A 54 5.37 6.72 -21.33
C ASP A 54 4.94 5.98 -20.05
N ILE A 55 3.65 6.07 -19.67
CA ILE A 55 3.14 5.45 -18.43
C ILE A 55 3.35 3.93 -18.41
N LYS A 56 3.21 3.26 -19.56
CA LYS A 56 3.31 1.80 -19.68
C LYS A 56 4.74 1.30 -19.61
N GLU A 57 5.68 2.14 -20.00
CA GLU A 57 7.12 1.88 -20.05
C GLU A 57 7.77 2.16 -18.70
N ASN A 58 7.28 3.15 -17.97
CA ASN A 58 7.90 3.60 -16.72
C ASN A 58 7.21 3.08 -15.47
N TYR A 59 5.91 2.80 -15.53
CA TYR A 59 5.13 2.42 -14.35
C TYR A 59 4.55 1.02 -14.46
N GLN A 60 4.49 0.31 -13.34
CA GLN A 60 3.79 -0.96 -13.19
C GLN A 60 2.33 -0.72 -12.79
N SER A 61 2.09 0.17 -11.82
CA SER A 61 0.77 0.44 -11.26
C SER A 61 0.69 1.84 -10.67
N PHE A 62 -0.52 2.35 -10.47
CA PHE A 62 -0.75 3.55 -9.67
C PHE A 62 -2.10 3.53 -8.95
N THR A 63 -2.23 4.33 -7.91
CA THR A 63 -3.45 4.52 -7.12
C THR A 63 -3.65 6.00 -6.83
N ILE A 64 -4.88 6.48 -7.01
CA ILE A 64 -5.31 7.84 -6.67
C ILE A 64 -6.38 7.71 -5.59
N SER A 65 -6.10 8.23 -4.39
CA SER A 65 -7.07 8.26 -3.29
C SER A 65 -7.56 9.69 -3.07
N LEU A 66 -8.78 9.99 -3.51
CA LEU A 66 -9.46 11.26 -3.32
C LEU A 66 -10.19 11.24 -1.98
N MET A 67 -9.78 12.09 -1.05
CA MET A 67 -10.40 12.28 0.25
C MET A 67 -11.33 13.49 0.23
N MET A 68 -12.60 13.26 0.54
CA MET A 68 -13.61 14.31 0.56
C MET A 68 -13.52 15.15 1.83
N ASP A 69 -13.92 16.42 1.73
CA ASP A 69 -14.12 17.28 2.90
C ASP A 69 -15.10 16.64 3.90
N LYS A 70 -14.84 16.80 5.21
CA LYS A 70 -15.68 16.23 6.28
C LYS A 70 -17.14 16.70 6.22
N ASN A 71 -17.40 17.84 5.57
CA ASN A 71 -18.74 18.39 5.40
C ASN A 71 -19.45 17.87 4.14
N LEU A 72 -18.83 16.96 3.40
CA LEU A 72 -19.40 16.28 2.24
C LEU A 72 -19.71 14.84 2.61
N LYS A 73 -20.82 14.33 2.09
CA LYS A 73 -21.17 12.91 2.13
C LYS A 73 -21.10 12.36 0.71
N LEU A 74 -20.30 11.34 0.49
CA LEU A 74 -20.22 10.67 -0.80
C LEU A 74 -21.49 9.85 -1.08
N ASP A 75 -22.01 10.00 -2.29
CA ASP A 75 -23.13 9.22 -2.81
C ASP A 75 -22.61 8.19 -3.83
N ALA A 76 -22.00 8.70 -4.90
CA ALA A 76 -21.49 7.90 -6.00
C ALA A 76 -20.15 8.40 -6.50
N ALA A 77 -19.38 7.49 -7.09
CA ALA A 77 -18.18 7.78 -7.83
C ALA A 77 -18.22 6.91 -9.09
N ASN A 78 -18.40 7.54 -10.24
CA ASN A 78 -18.66 6.87 -11.51
C ASN A 78 -17.49 7.12 -12.46
N LEU A 79 -16.75 6.06 -12.77
CA LEU A 79 -15.72 6.10 -13.78
C LEU A 79 -16.36 6.28 -15.17
N LYS A 80 -15.97 7.31 -15.89
CA LYS A 80 -16.44 7.65 -17.24
C LYS A 80 -15.45 7.19 -18.30
N THR A 81 -15.01 5.94 -18.21
CA THR A 81 -14.23 5.24 -19.23
C THR A 81 -14.65 3.76 -19.26
N GLN A 82 -14.53 3.13 -20.43
CA GLN A 82 -14.72 1.68 -20.58
C GLN A 82 -13.42 0.90 -20.38
N ASP A 83 -12.36 1.56 -19.93
CA ASP A 83 -11.06 0.95 -19.69
C ASP A 83 -11.11 0.03 -18.45
N PRO A 84 -11.00 -1.31 -18.64
CA PRO A 84 -11.13 -2.27 -17.55
C PRO A 84 -9.90 -2.30 -16.62
N ALA A 85 -8.83 -1.57 -16.95
CA ALA A 85 -7.63 -1.51 -16.10
C ALA A 85 -7.86 -0.68 -14.83
N TYR A 86 -8.89 0.16 -14.81
CA TYR A 86 -9.26 0.98 -13.67
C TYR A 86 -10.27 0.25 -12.77
N ASP A 87 -9.93 0.14 -11.49
CA ASP A 87 -10.85 -0.23 -10.44
C ASP A 87 -11.18 1.01 -9.58
N ILE A 88 -12.42 1.08 -9.08
CA ILE A 88 -12.87 2.17 -8.22
C ILE A 88 -13.57 1.64 -6.98
N SER A 89 -13.15 2.13 -5.82
CA SER A 89 -13.75 1.79 -4.54
C SER A 89 -14.10 3.03 -3.73
N LYS A 90 -15.08 2.87 -2.84
CA LYS A 90 -15.62 3.92 -1.96
C LYS A 90 -15.52 3.45 -0.51
N SER A 91 -15.11 4.32 0.39
CA SER A 91 -15.06 4.01 1.82
C SER A 91 -15.38 5.22 2.70
N TYR A 92 -15.73 4.96 3.96
CA TYR A 92 -16.00 5.98 4.96
C TYR A 92 -15.12 5.77 6.19
N LEU A 93 -14.32 6.79 6.52
CA LEU A 93 -13.51 6.84 7.73
C LEU A 93 -14.34 7.39 8.89
N GLN A 94 -14.86 6.51 9.74
CA GLN A 94 -15.70 6.90 10.89
C GLN A 94 -14.99 7.85 11.88
N THR A 95 -13.68 7.72 12.06
CA THR A 95 -12.86 8.47 13.03
C THR A 95 -12.57 9.93 12.64
N VAL A 96 -12.62 10.24 11.35
CA VAL A 96 -12.46 11.61 10.80
C VAL A 96 -13.70 12.08 10.05
N GLN A 97 -14.72 11.22 9.97
CA GLN A 97 -15.98 11.43 9.29
C GLN A 97 -15.83 11.87 7.83
N ARG A 98 -14.90 11.24 7.09
CA ARG A 98 -14.62 11.56 5.69
C ARG A 98 -14.88 10.37 4.78
N ASP A 99 -15.42 10.65 3.61
CA ASP A 99 -15.55 9.68 2.54
C ASP A 99 -14.29 9.70 1.66
N ILE A 100 -13.91 8.55 1.12
CA ILE A 100 -12.76 8.38 0.22
C ILE A 100 -13.21 7.65 -1.05
N VAL A 101 -12.72 8.13 -2.18
CA VAL A 101 -12.81 7.46 -3.48
C VAL A 101 -11.41 7.03 -3.89
N SER A 102 -11.18 5.73 -4.07
CA SER A 102 -9.89 5.19 -4.51
C SER A 102 -10.01 4.68 -5.94
N ILE A 103 -9.15 5.18 -6.82
CA ILE A 103 -9.00 4.76 -8.21
C ILE A 103 -7.68 3.99 -8.33
N VAL A 104 -7.74 2.74 -8.76
CA VAL A 104 -6.58 1.83 -8.79
C VAL A 104 -6.35 1.36 -10.22
N VAL A 105 -5.10 1.41 -10.67
CA VAL A 105 -4.62 0.72 -11.86
C VAL A 105 -3.53 -0.23 -11.43
N SER A 106 -3.85 -1.51 -11.35
CA SER A 106 -2.94 -2.55 -10.86
C SER A 106 -1.90 -3.00 -11.89
N ASP A 107 -2.16 -2.72 -13.17
CA ASP A 107 -1.27 -3.03 -14.29
C ASP A 107 -1.46 -2.00 -15.40
N THR A 108 -0.52 -1.06 -15.52
CA THR A 108 -0.55 -0.02 -16.55
C THR A 108 -0.47 -0.59 -17.97
N GLY A 109 0.06 -1.81 -18.15
CA GLY A 109 0.12 -2.47 -19.45
C GLY A 109 -1.26 -2.71 -20.06
N LYS A 110 -2.29 -2.82 -19.21
CA LYS A 110 -3.69 -3.06 -19.61
C LYS A 110 -4.47 -1.79 -19.94
N LEU A 111 -3.91 -0.60 -19.69
CA LEU A 111 -4.58 0.66 -19.98
C LEU A 111 -4.93 0.76 -21.47
N LEU A 112 -6.17 1.09 -21.78
CA LEU A 112 -6.66 1.37 -23.12
C LEU A 112 -6.61 2.87 -23.44
N SER A 113 -6.62 3.74 -22.42
CA SER A 113 -6.60 5.19 -22.54
C SER A 113 -5.54 5.85 -21.65
N ASN A 114 -4.99 6.97 -22.12
CA ASN A 114 -4.13 7.84 -21.31
C ASN A 114 -4.94 8.93 -20.59
N GLU A 115 -6.26 8.92 -20.70
CA GLU A 115 -7.15 9.82 -19.97
C GLU A 115 -8.30 9.06 -19.33
N ALA A 116 -8.65 9.44 -18.12
CA ALA A 116 -9.83 8.95 -17.41
C ALA A 116 -10.51 10.09 -16.66
N ASN A 117 -11.83 9.99 -16.53
CA ASN A 117 -12.62 10.95 -15.76
C ASN A 117 -13.45 10.18 -14.73
N VAL A 118 -13.54 10.69 -13.50
CA VAL A 118 -14.40 10.15 -12.45
C VAL A 118 -15.37 11.23 -12.00
N GLU A 119 -16.65 10.97 -12.24
CA GLU A 119 -17.72 11.80 -11.69
C GLU A 119 -17.94 11.43 -10.23
N VAL A 120 -17.70 12.36 -9.32
CA VAL A 120 -17.86 12.17 -7.88
C VAL A 120 -19.06 12.99 -7.41
N ILE A 121 -20.09 12.29 -6.95
CA ILE A 121 -21.36 12.87 -6.50
C ILE A 121 -21.36 12.89 -4.98
N THR A 122 -21.55 14.07 -4.40
CA THR A 122 -21.66 14.25 -2.96
C THR A 122 -22.88 15.07 -2.56
N PHE A 123 -23.18 15.05 -1.26
CA PHE A 123 -24.16 15.92 -0.62
C PHE A 123 -23.49 16.74 0.49
N ALA A 124 -23.82 18.02 0.59
CA ALA A 124 -23.42 18.82 1.74
C ALA A 124 -24.11 18.30 3.01
N ARG A 125 -23.34 18.10 4.09
CA ARG A 125 -23.88 17.64 5.38
C ARG A 125 -24.58 18.74 6.16
N GLN A 126 -24.20 19.99 5.91
CA GLN A 126 -24.70 21.17 6.62
C GLN A 126 -24.73 22.39 5.72
N ASP A 127 -25.51 23.39 6.11
CA ASP A 127 -25.55 24.69 5.43
C ASP A 127 -24.19 25.39 5.56
N GLN A 128 -23.69 26.00 4.48
CA GLN A 128 -22.48 26.83 4.50
C GLN A 128 -22.61 28.02 3.55
N ASP A 129 -22.18 29.19 4.05
CA ASP A 129 -22.01 30.40 3.25
C ASP A 129 -20.57 30.45 2.73
N LYS A 130 -20.40 30.65 1.41
CA LYS A 130 -19.11 30.60 0.69
C LYS A 130 -18.29 29.33 1.04
N PRO A 131 -18.82 28.13 0.75
CA PRO A 131 -18.15 26.88 1.11
C PRO A 131 -16.77 26.78 0.45
N ASP A 132 -15.77 26.38 1.26
CA ASP A 132 -14.40 26.14 0.85
C ASP A 132 -14.03 24.69 1.20
N PHE A 133 -14.61 23.74 0.45
CA PHE A 133 -14.43 22.32 0.71
C PHE A 133 -12.99 21.88 0.45
N LYS A 134 -12.31 21.42 1.50
CA LYS A 134 -10.90 20.98 1.46
C LYS A 134 -10.81 19.51 1.09
N ASN A 135 -11.04 19.24 -0.20
CA ASN A 135 -10.78 17.93 -0.80
C ASN A 135 -9.28 17.80 -1.08
N SER A 136 -8.74 16.60 -0.94
CA SER A 136 -7.33 16.31 -1.22
C SER A 136 -7.18 14.98 -1.93
N PHE A 137 -6.07 14.76 -2.65
CA PHE A 137 -5.76 13.42 -3.15
C PHE A 137 -4.32 13.01 -2.80
N VAL A 138 -4.13 11.69 -2.73
CA VAL A 138 -2.81 11.05 -2.69
C VAL A 138 -2.65 10.23 -3.97
N LEU A 139 -1.57 10.47 -4.71
CA LEU A 139 -1.14 9.64 -5.83
C LEU A 139 0.03 8.78 -5.38
N THR A 140 -0.10 7.49 -5.58
CA THR A 140 0.98 6.52 -5.40
C THR A 140 1.22 5.79 -6.72
N SER A 141 2.46 5.63 -7.11
CA SER A 141 2.87 4.91 -8.33
C SER A 141 4.01 3.96 -8.03
N ILE A 142 4.05 2.84 -8.72
CA ILE A 142 5.16 1.87 -8.68
C ILE A 142 5.78 1.87 -10.07
N ASP A 143 7.08 2.10 -10.16
CA ASP A 143 7.81 2.06 -11.43
C ASP A 143 8.11 0.61 -11.88
N LYS A 144 8.65 0.42 -13.10
CA LYS A 144 9.01 -0.92 -13.60
C LYS A 144 10.11 -1.64 -12.81
N THR A 145 10.86 -0.92 -11.99
CA THR A 145 11.87 -1.51 -11.10
C THR A 145 11.26 -1.96 -9.77
N GLY A 146 9.94 -1.78 -9.58
CA GLY A 146 9.23 -2.07 -8.34
C GLY A 146 9.39 -0.96 -7.30
N LYS A 147 9.95 0.18 -7.69
CA LYS A 147 10.23 1.29 -6.80
C LYS A 147 9.04 2.23 -6.74
N GLU A 148 8.61 2.54 -5.52
CA GLU A 148 7.42 3.34 -5.26
C GLU A 148 7.74 4.82 -5.16
N THR A 149 6.86 5.64 -5.72
CA THR A 149 6.78 7.08 -5.47
C THR A 149 5.36 7.44 -5.02
N SER A 150 5.26 8.28 -4.00
CA SER A 150 3.99 8.73 -3.46
C SER A 150 4.06 10.23 -3.16
N GLY A 151 3.01 10.94 -3.56
CA GLY A 151 2.87 12.37 -3.31
C GLY A 151 1.42 12.73 -3.06
N GLN A 152 1.17 13.52 -2.02
CA GLN A 152 -0.11 14.21 -1.85
C GLN A 152 -0.07 15.50 -2.65
N ARG A 153 -1.20 15.85 -3.26
CA ARG A 153 -1.43 17.23 -3.69
C ARG A 153 -2.80 17.68 -3.20
N ASP A 154 -2.85 18.92 -2.72
CA ASP A 154 -4.13 19.58 -2.57
C ASP A 154 -4.72 19.75 -3.96
N VAL A 155 -5.95 19.30 -4.13
CA VAL A 155 -6.60 19.46 -5.43
C VAL A 155 -7.06 20.90 -5.50
N LYS A 156 -6.31 21.73 -6.22
CA LYS A 156 -6.78 23.07 -6.54
C LYS A 156 -8.07 22.93 -7.32
N SER A 157 -9.16 23.24 -6.64
CA SER A 157 -10.43 23.64 -7.24
C SER A 157 -10.18 24.50 -8.47
N SER A 158 -10.30 23.94 -9.66
CA SER A 158 -10.46 24.74 -10.86
C SER A 158 -11.95 24.85 -11.12
N THR A 159 -12.54 25.96 -10.67
CA THR A 159 -13.75 26.45 -11.33
C THR A 159 -13.33 26.78 -12.76
N LYS A 160 -14.00 26.23 -13.79
CA LYS A 160 -13.64 26.41 -15.22
C LYS A 160 -13.09 27.81 -15.47
N ALA A 161 -11.76 27.93 -15.56
CA ALA A 161 -11.10 29.19 -15.83
C ALA A 161 -11.08 29.36 -17.36
N LEU A 162 -11.59 30.50 -17.83
CA LEU A 162 -11.35 30.96 -19.19
C LEU A 162 -9.83 31.09 -19.43
N ASP A 163 -9.40 30.83 -20.67
CA ASP A 163 -8.00 30.79 -21.10
C ASP A 163 -7.24 32.09 -20.74
N SER A 164 -6.36 31.99 -19.74
CA SER A 164 -5.53 33.10 -19.25
C SER A 164 -4.24 33.27 -20.05
N GLY A 165 -3.94 32.38 -21.01
CA GLY A 165 -2.70 32.40 -21.78
C GLY A 165 -1.42 32.23 -20.95
N LEU A 166 -1.51 31.90 -19.65
CA LEU A 166 -0.36 31.79 -18.75
C LEU A 166 0.50 30.55 -19.09
N LYS A 167 1.76 30.80 -19.46
CA LYS A 167 2.80 29.80 -19.73
C LYS A 167 4.06 30.13 -18.97
N LEU A 168 4.55 29.20 -18.17
CA LEU A 168 5.78 29.37 -17.39
C LEU A 168 6.95 28.68 -18.08
N ASN A 169 8.11 29.33 -18.10
CA ASN A 169 9.37 28.63 -18.36
C ASN A 169 9.79 27.83 -17.12
N PRO A 170 10.57 26.75 -17.27
CA PRO A 170 11.11 26.01 -16.13
C PRO A 170 11.93 26.92 -15.20
N PHE A 171 11.81 26.69 -13.90
CA PHE A 171 12.57 27.38 -12.86
C PHE A 171 13.21 26.35 -11.92
N TYR A 172 14.53 26.37 -11.81
CA TYR A 172 15.32 25.42 -11.04
C TYR A 172 15.89 26.06 -9.78
N TYR A 173 16.25 25.24 -8.80
CA TYR A 173 16.94 25.63 -7.57
C TYR A 173 18.25 26.32 -7.92
N GLY A 174 18.42 27.52 -7.40
CA GLY A 174 19.53 28.42 -7.72
C GLY A 174 19.22 29.41 -8.86
N ASP A 175 18.14 29.22 -9.62
CA ASP A 175 17.65 30.26 -10.53
C ASP A 175 17.17 31.45 -9.71
N LYS A 176 17.51 32.64 -10.18
CA LYS A 176 17.17 33.90 -9.51
C LYS A 176 15.99 34.61 -10.14
N VAL A 177 15.52 34.12 -11.30
CA VAL A 177 14.54 34.80 -12.14
C VAL A 177 13.56 33.79 -12.73
N LEU A 178 12.29 33.95 -12.39
CA LEU A 178 11.18 33.23 -13.00
C LEU A 178 10.71 33.97 -14.25
N THR A 179 10.53 33.27 -15.37
CA THR A 179 10.08 33.88 -16.63
C THR A 179 8.88 33.14 -17.20
N GLY A 180 8.05 33.85 -17.97
CA GLY A 180 6.87 33.28 -18.60
C GLY A 180 6.16 34.26 -19.53
N LYS A 181 5.01 33.81 -20.06
CA LYS A 181 4.10 34.60 -20.88
C LYS A 181 2.68 34.56 -20.30
N THR A 182 1.94 35.65 -20.41
CA THR A 182 0.52 35.78 -20.02
C THR A 182 -0.12 36.95 -20.81
N LYS A 183 -1.28 37.45 -20.39
CA LYS A 183 -1.90 38.64 -21.01
C LYS A 183 -1.09 39.91 -20.72
N GLN A 184 -1.11 40.83 -21.68
CA GLN A 184 -0.43 42.14 -21.56
C GLN A 184 -0.91 42.88 -20.31
N GLY A 185 0.04 43.44 -19.55
CA GLY A 185 -0.27 44.24 -18.36
C GLY A 185 -0.84 43.46 -17.18
N ALA A 186 -0.79 42.11 -17.20
CA ALA A 186 -1.23 41.31 -16.05
C ALA A 186 -0.30 41.50 -14.85
N ASP A 187 -0.89 41.61 -13.66
CA ASP A 187 -0.22 41.52 -12.37
C ASP A 187 0.10 40.07 -12.07
N ILE A 188 1.36 39.76 -11.81
CA ILE A 188 1.80 38.43 -11.41
C ILE A 188 2.15 38.45 -9.93
N ILE A 189 1.62 37.49 -9.18
CA ILE A 189 1.94 37.27 -7.77
C ILE A 189 2.49 35.85 -7.65
N VAL A 190 3.70 35.73 -7.12
CA VAL A 190 4.31 34.43 -6.79
C VAL A 190 4.11 34.20 -5.30
N ARG A 191 3.48 33.08 -4.94
CA ARG A 191 3.22 32.70 -3.55
C ARG A 191 3.90 31.39 -3.18
N ILE A 192 4.27 31.27 -1.91
CA ILE A 192 4.63 30.01 -1.25
C ILE A 192 3.77 29.90 0.00
N ASN A 193 3.04 28.78 0.17
CA ASN A 193 2.14 28.57 1.31
C ASN A 193 1.19 29.78 1.52
N ASP A 194 0.53 30.21 0.45
CA ASP A 194 -0.39 31.38 0.39
C ASP A 194 0.24 32.77 0.67
N LYS A 195 1.50 32.83 1.10
CA LYS A 195 2.23 34.08 1.31
C LYS A 195 2.84 34.59 0.00
N ALA A 196 2.52 35.81 -0.39
CA ALA A 196 3.16 36.48 -1.52
C ALA A 196 4.64 36.71 -1.22
N ILE A 197 5.52 36.16 -2.06
CA ILE A 197 6.97 36.26 -1.94
C ILE A 197 7.59 37.19 -2.99
N ALA A 198 6.90 37.38 -4.12
CA ALA A 198 7.30 38.30 -5.16
C ALA A 198 6.09 38.71 -6.00
N THR A 199 6.18 39.86 -6.63
CA THR A 199 5.20 40.35 -7.59
C THR A 199 5.92 40.87 -8.84
N GLY A 200 5.22 40.90 -9.96
CA GLY A 200 5.72 41.44 -11.23
C GLY A 200 4.59 41.86 -12.15
N LEU A 201 4.97 42.47 -13.26
CA LEU A 201 4.04 42.90 -14.32
C LEU A 201 4.47 42.29 -15.64
N ALA A 202 3.49 41.83 -16.43
CA ALA A 202 3.74 41.42 -17.81
C ALA A 202 3.87 42.64 -18.73
N ASP A 203 4.84 42.59 -19.64
CA ASP A 203 5.10 43.65 -20.62
C ASP A 203 4.00 43.75 -21.69
N ASP A 204 4.15 44.71 -22.61
CA ASP A 204 3.21 44.93 -23.72
C ASP A 204 3.09 43.76 -24.71
N LYS A 205 3.95 42.75 -24.58
CA LYS A 205 3.93 41.50 -25.36
C LYS A 205 3.56 40.29 -24.48
N GLY A 206 3.16 40.52 -23.24
CA GLY A 206 2.77 39.51 -22.28
C GLY A 206 3.92 38.74 -21.62
N ASN A 207 5.19 39.11 -21.83
CA ASN A 207 6.32 38.45 -21.17
C ASN A 207 6.51 39.00 -19.76
N PHE A 208 6.92 38.16 -18.82
CA PHE A 208 7.32 38.61 -17.49
C PHE A 208 8.62 37.95 -17.04
N SER A 209 9.29 38.62 -16.11
CA SER A 209 10.55 38.23 -15.49
C SER A 209 10.55 38.67 -14.03
N ILE A 210 10.46 37.73 -13.10
CA ILE A 210 10.26 37.98 -11.67
C ILE A 210 11.49 37.49 -10.90
N PRO A 211 12.25 38.39 -10.26
CA PRO A 211 13.34 38.00 -9.39
C PRO A 211 12.80 37.28 -8.16
N LEU A 212 13.35 36.09 -7.87
CA LEU A 212 13.01 35.30 -6.70
C LEU A 212 14.27 35.09 -5.84
N LYS A 213 14.12 35.22 -4.51
CA LYS A 213 15.20 35.04 -3.54
C LYS A 213 14.89 33.85 -2.64
N ASP A 214 15.92 33.08 -2.31
CA ASP A 214 15.89 32.03 -1.28
C ASP A 214 14.81 30.96 -1.50
N ILE A 215 14.53 30.63 -2.76
CA ILE A 215 13.55 29.59 -3.11
C ILE A 215 14.17 28.22 -2.87
N LYS A 216 13.61 27.48 -1.92
CA LYS A 216 14.08 26.16 -1.53
C LYS A 216 13.82 25.12 -2.62
N LEU A 217 14.67 24.10 -2.68
CA LEU A 217 14.41 22.91 -3.47
C LEU A 217 13.05 22.30 -3.08
N ASN A 218 12.27 21.87 -4.06
CA ASN A 218 10.89 21.38 -3.94
C ASN A 218 9.87 22.41 -3.44
N ALA A 219 10.23 23.70 -3.33
CA ALA A 219 9.25 24.74 -3.06
C ALA A 219 8.21 24.78 -4.20
N SER A 220 6.95 24.84 -3.80
CA SER A 220 5.82 24.99 -4.71
C SER A 220 5.52 26.48 -4.85
N LEU A 221 5.71 27.02 -6.04
CA LEU A 221 5.42 28.40 -6.38
C LEU A 221 4.05 28.47 -7.03
N ASP A 222 3.14 29.19 -6.39
CA ASP A 222 1.87 29.56 -7.00
C ASP A 222 2.05 30.86 -7.76
N VAL A 223 2.03 30.78 -9.09
CA VAL A 223 2.10 31.93 -9.97
C VAL A 223 0.67 32.31 -10.33
N GLU A 224 0.14 33.22 -9.54
CA GLU A 224 -1.16 33.85 -9.76
C GLU A 224 -0.97 35.01 -10.75
N VAL A 225 -1.84 35.10 -11.75
CA VAL A 225 -1.92 36.23 -12.66
C VAL A 225 -3.29 36.86 -12.56
N ASN A 226 -3.30 38.17 -12.38
CA ASN A 226 -4.48 39.00 -12.26
C ASN A 226 -4.49 39.97 -13.44
N TYR A 227 -5.61 40.08 -14.15
CA TYR A 227 -5.72 40.92 -15.33
C TYR A 227 -7.14 41.45 -15.52
N LEU A 228 -7.26 42.56 -16.24
CA LEU A 228 -8.56 43.10 -16.65
C LEU A 228 -8.92 42.56 -18.03
N GLU A 229 -10.13 42.01 -18.15
CA GLU A 229 -10.70 41.60 -19.42
C GLU A 229 -12.13 42.15 -19.52
N ASN A 230 -12.37 43.00 -20.51
CA ASN A 230 -13.63 43.73 -20.69
C ASN A 230 -14.08 44.54 -19.45
N GLY A 231 -13.12 45.12 -18.72
CA GLY A 231 -13.38 45.90 -17.51
C GLY A 231 -13.62 45.08 -16.24
N GLU A 232 -13.57 43.75 -16.33
CA GLU A 232 -13.70 42.85 -15.17
C GLU A 232 -12.34 42.31 -14.74
N PHE A 233 -12.12 42.25 -13.43
CA PHE A 233 -10.92 41.66 -12.85
C PHE A 233 -11.01 40.13 -12.91
N ARG A 234 -9.97 39.49 -13.44
CA ARG A 234 -9.87 38.04 -13.60
C ARG A 234 -8.56 37.54 -13.04
N SER A 235 -8.57 36.29 -12.59
CA SER A 235 -7.40 35.63 -12.00
C SER A 235 -7.22 34.22 -12.55
N ALA A 236 -5.96 33.81 -12.74
CA ALA A 236 -5.59 32.43 -13.03
C ALA A 236 -4.32 32.06 -12.27
N THR A 237 -4.16 30.79 -11.91
CA THR A 237 -2.99 30.35 -11.15
C THR A 237 -2.37 29.12 -11.78
N VAL A 238 -1.06 29.17 -12.02
CA VAL A 238 -0.25 28.00 -12.42
C VAL A 238 0.73 27.69 -11.30
N ASN A 239 0.83 26.41 -10.95
CA ASN A 239 1.77 25.94 -9.96
C ASN A 239 3.09 25.52 -10.63
N LEU A 240 4.22 25.92 -10.04
CA LEU A 240 5.56 25.61 -10.51
C LEU A 240 6.39 25.01 -9.37
N THR A 241 6.86 23.79 -9.53
CA THR A 241 7.75 23.15 -8.55
C THR A 241 9.22 23.44 -8.86
N VAL A 242 9.95 23.95 -7.86
CA VAL A 242 11.39 24.27 -7.99
C VAL A 242 12.21 22.99 -7.88
N LYS A 243 12.88 22.60 -8.97
CA LYS A 243 13.67 21.35 -9.09
C LYS A 243 15.17 21.61 -8.92
N SER A 244 16.00 20.67 -8.46
CA SER A 244 17.43 20.96 -8.29
C SER A 244 18.16 21.10 -9.63
N LYS A 245 19.12 22.03 -9.71
CA LYS A 245 20.31 21.83 -10.53
C LYS A 245 21.24 20.96 -9.67
N GLY A 246 21.26 19.66 -9.98
CA GLY A 246 21.55 18.60 -9.00
C GLY A 246 22.84 18.71 -8.19
N GLN A 247 22.75 18.43 -6.88
CA GLN A 247 23.44 17.38 -6.07
C GLN A 247 23.25 17.64 -4.54
N GLY A 248 22.99 16.58 -3.75
CA GLY A 248 22.76 16.56 -2.26
C GLY A 248 24.06 16.48 -1.44
N GLU A 249 24.15 16.16 -0.14
CA GLU A 249 23.27 15.79 1.00
C GLU A 249 24.19 15.84 2.26
N ASP A 250 23.70 15.99 3.51
CA ASP A 250 23.98 15.09 4.67
C ASP A 250 23.37 15.56 6.03
N SER A 251 23.31 14.60 6.97
CA SER A 251 22.47 14.36 8.16
C SER A 251 23.00 14.86 9.53
N ASN A 252 22.13 14.97 10.57
CA ASN A 252 22.28 14.39 11.96
C ASN A 252 21.41 15.00 13.12
N LYS A 253 20.75 14.09 13.89
CA LYS A 253 20.69 13.87 15.38
C LYS A 253 20.02 14.82 16.45
N VAL A 254 19.08 14.23 17.24
CA VAL A 254 19.04 14.02 18.75
C VAL A 254 18.03 14.76 19.71
N ASN A 255 17.33 13.93 20.54
CA ASN A 255 16.73 14.02 21.93
C ASN A 255 15.41 14.78 22.29
N LYS A 256 14.35 14.07 22.76
CA LYS A 256 13.80 13.83 24.15
C LYS A 256 13.02 15.04 24.77
N VAL A 257 11.78 14.95 25.30
CA VAL A 257 11.29 14.30 26.55
C VAL A 257 9.72 14.34 26.65
N GLU A 258 9.11 13.24 27.15
CA GLU A 258 7.88 12.92 27.97
C GLU A 258 6.68 13.90 28.18
N LYS A 259 5.41 13.51 28.49
CA LYS A 259 4.53 12.28 28.43
C LYS A 259 3.09 12.70 28.88
N GLY A 260 1.99 12.26 28.25
CA GLY A 260 1.04 11.19 28.68
C GLY A 260 -0.40 11.62 28.31
N ASP A 261 -1.43 10.81 28.00
CA ASP A 261 -1.72 9.38 28.19
C ASP A 261 -2.29 8.71 26.91
N LYS A 262 -1.69 7.58 26.49
CA LYS A 262 -2.02 6.77 25.31
C LYS A 262 -1.65 5.29 25.56
N ASN A 263 -1.86 4.43 24.56
CA ASN A 263 -1.21 3.13 24.47
C ASN A 263 0.33 3.33 24.64
N PRO A 264 0.99 2.78 25.69
CA PRO A 264 2.31 3.25 26.11
C PRO A 264 3.44 3.01 25.09
N ALA A 265 3.21 2.18 24.07
CA ALA A 265 4.16 1.95 22.97
C ALA A 265 4.01 2.93 21.78
N LEU A 266 2.93 3.72 21.73
CA LEU A 266 2.58 4.56 20.58
C LEU A 266 2.63 6.06 20.91
N GLU A 267 3.16 6.42 22.09
CA GLU A 267 3.07 7.79 22.59
C GLU A 267 3.93 8.81 21.86
N ASN A 268 4.97 8.37 21.18
CA ASN A 268 5.90 9.23 20.46
C ASN A 268 6.07 8.67 19.06
N ALA A 269 5.03 8.80 18.22
CA ALA A 269 5.14 8.45 16.81
C ALA A 269 5.80 9.62 16.08
N ASP A 270 7.05 9.45 15.72
CA ASP A 270 7.70 10.36 14.79
C ASP A 270 7.39 9.95 13.35
N MET A 271 7.87 10.76 12.40
CA MET A 271 7.64 10.49 11.00
C MET A 271 8.30 9.20 10.53
N ASN A 272 9.38 8.75 11.17
CA ASN A 272 10.00 7.46 10.87
C ASN A 272 9.08 6.30 11.24
N LYS A 273 8.42 6.37 12.40
CA LYS A 273 7.43 5.37 12.80
C LYS A 273 6.28 5.32 11.81
N LEU A 274 5.73 6.48 11.43
CA LEU A 274 4.67 6.50 10.43
C LEU A 274 5.13 5.87 9.11
N ASN A 275 6.33 6.21 8.64
CA ASN A 275 6.90 5.63 7.42
C ASN A 275 6.98 4.09 7.49
N LEU A 276 7.42 3.53 8.62
CA LEU A 276 7.50 2.08 8.81
C LEU A 276 6.11 1.42 8.80
N TYR A 277 5.12 2.03 9.46
CA TYR A 277 3.73 1.55 9.42
C TYR A 277 3.15 1.61 8.01
N ILE A 278 3.36 2.69 7.26
CA ILE A 278 2.87 2.80 5.88
C ILE A 278 3.59 1.78 4.99
N ASN A 279 4.92 1.64 5.09
CA ASN A 279 5.69 0.65 4.33
C ASN A 279 5.19 -0.77 4.59
N TYR A 280 4.84 -1.06 5.83
CA TYR A 280 4.32 -2.37 6.18
C TYR A 280 2.92 -2.60 5.61
N ALA A 281 1.99 -1.65 5.82
CA ALA A 281 0.62 -1.76 5.34
C ALA A 281 0.53 -1.89 3.81
N ARG A 282 1.40 -1.20 3.07
CA ARG A 282 1.46 -1.23 1.61
C ARG A 282 1.72 -2.63 1.03
N ASN A 283 2.47 -3.45 1.75
CA ASN A 283 2.87 -4.77 1.29
C ASN A 283 1.90 -5.89 1.72
N ILE A 284 0.76 -5.53 2.31
CA ILE A 284 -0.24 -6.51 2.72
C ILE A 284 -1.12 -6.87 1.52
N ASP A 285 -1.15 -8.15 1.17
CA ASP A 285 -2.13 -8.66 0.22
C ASP A 285 -3.55 -8.60 0.83
N VAL A 286 -4.39 -7.75 0.23
CA VAL A 286 -5.79 -7.56 0.61
C VAL A 286 -6.76 -8.39 -0.23
N SER A 287 -6.28 -9.16 -1.21
CA SER A 287 -7.11 -9.92 -2.17
C SER A 287 -8.07 -10.89 -1.50
N LYS A 288 -7.65 -11.48 -0.37
CA LYS A 288 -8.47 -12.37 0.44
C LYS A 288 -9.31 -11.65 1.47
N SER A 289 -9.04 -10.38 1.79
CA SER A 289 -9.78 -9.65 2.83
C SER A 289 -11.16 -9.21 2.35
N SER A 290 -12.07 -8.91 3.28
CA SER A 290 -13.35 -8.30 2.92
C SER A 290 -13.13 -6.95 2.24
N LYS A 291 -14.01 -6.58 1.31
CA LYS A 291 -13.94 -5.26 0.64
C LYS A 291 -13.89 -4.10 1.65
N GLU A 292 -14.57 -4.24 2.78
CA GLU A 292 -14.55 -3.25 3.86
C GLU A 292 -13.17 -3.13 4.53
N ASN A 293 -12.54 -4.26 4.89
CA ASN A 293 -11.23 -4.25 5.55
C ASN A 293 -10.12 -3.80 4.60
N ALA A 294 -10.17 -4.23 3.33
CA ALA A 294 -9.29 -3.74 2.27
C ALA A 294 -9.38 -2.21 2.16
N ALA A 295 -10.60 -1.68 2.09
CA ALA A 295 -10.82 -0.25 1.95
C ALA A 295 -10.40 0.52 3.21
N ARG A 296 -10.60 -0.04 4.41
CA ARG A 296 -10.13 0.53 5.67
C ARG A 296 -8.61 0.64 5.70
N LEU A 297 -7.89 -0.36 5.22
CA LEU A 297 -6.42 -0.33 5.10
C LEU A 297 -5.97 0.73 4.10
N MET A 298 -6.57 0.76 2.91
CA MET A 298 -6.24 1.77 1.89
C MET A 298 -6.50 3.19 2.38
N ALA A 299 -7.57 3.40 3.13
CA ALA A 299 -7.92 4.68 3.72
C ALA A 299 -6.94 5.10 4.83
N ALA A 300 -6.58 4.19 5.72
CA ALA A 300 -5.58 4.45 6.75
C ALA A 300 -4.20 4.72 6.15
N LEU A 301 -3.83 3.99 5.08
CA LEU A 301 -2.64 4.26 4.28
C LEU A 301 -2.67 5.66 3.67
N ALA A 302 -3.76 6.06 3.02
CA ALA A 302 -3.91 7.38 2.45
C ALA A 302 -3.81 8.49 3.51
N TYR A 303 -4.42 8.28 4.69
CA TYR A 303 -4.31 9.23 5.80
C TYR A 303 -2.88 9.33 6.35
N GLY A 304 -2.17 8.20 6.50
CA GLY A 304 -0.76 8.23 6.88
C GLY A 304 0.12 8.88 5.82
N GLN A 305 -0.08 8.58 4.55
CA GLN A 305 0.67 9.22 3.47
C GLN A 305 0.40 10.73 3.43
N TYR A 306 -0.83 11.16 3.71
CA TYR A 306 -1.17 12.57 3.87
C TYR A 306 -0.37 13.24 5.02
N MET A 307 -0.22 12.54 6.14
CA MET A 307 0.61 13.01 7.26
C MET A 307 2.12 13.08 6.94
N GLN A 308 2.64 12.26 6.02
CA GLN A 308 4.07 12.30 5.63
C GLN A 308 4.48 13.61 4.95
N VAL A 309 3.53 14.26 4.29
CA VAL A 309 3.80 15.38 3.37
C VAL A 309 3.09 16.68 3.76
N LYS A 310 2.22 16.64 4.78
CA LYS A 310 1.61 17.82 5.38
C LYS A 310 2.70 18.70 6.05
N SER A 311 2.83 19.94 5.59
CA SER A 311 3.89 20.87 5.98
C SER A 311 3.82 21.36 7.43
N ASP A 312 2.62 21.35 8.02
CA ASP A 312 2.32 21.74 9.41
C ASP A 312 1.76 20.57 10.22
N VAL A 313 2.16 19.33 9.90
CA VAL A 313 1.67 18.14 10.60
C VAL A 313 1.97 18.17 12.10
N LYS A 314 0.94 18.00 12.91
CA LYS A 314 1.08 17.91 14.37
C LYS A 314 1.38 16.46 14.77
N ASN A 315 2.19 16.28 15.81
CA ASN A 315 2.52 14.96 16.37
C ASN A 315 1.27 14.13 16.73
N GLU A 316 0.20 14.76 17.21
CA GLU A 316 -1.09 14.10 17.49
C GLU A 316 -1.71 13.47 16.25
N GLU A 317 -1.55 14.11 15.09
CA GLU A 317 -2.06 13.60 13.82
C GLU A 317 -1.19 12.44 13.29
N ILE A 318 0.13 12.49 13.51
CA ILE A 318 1.04 11.37 13.22
C ILE A 318 0.67 10.15 14.07
N VAL A 319 0.48 10.36 15.39
CA VAL A 319 0.06 9.30 16.32
C VAL A 319 -1.29 8.72 15.89
N LYS A 320 -2.23 9.57 15.47
CA LYS A 320 -3.53 9.12 14.96
C LYS A 320 -3.37 8.27 13.70
N ALA A 321 -2.55 8.71 12.74
CA ALA A 321 -2.32 7.96 11.51
C ALA A 321 -1.65 6.61 11.77
N VAL A 322 -0.64 6.56 12.64
CA VAL A 322 -0.01 5.29 13.06
C VAL A 322 -1.04 4.34 13.68
N ASN A 323 -1.90 4.86 14.58
CA ASN A 323 -2.95 4.05 15.20
C ASN A 323 -3.96 3.53 14.16
N GLU A 324 -4.38 4.36 13.21
CA GLU A 324 -5.34 3.95 12.18
C GLU A 324 -4.74 2.88 11.26
N ILE A 325 -3.48 3.03 10.87
CA ILE A 325 -2.77 2.03 10.08
C ILE A 325 -2.63 0.73 10.87
N ASP A 326 -2.18 0.77 12.12
CA ASP A 326 -2.07 -0.42 12.99
C ASP A 326 -3.39 -1.20 13.08
N GLN A 327 -4.49 -0.49 13.35
CA GLN A 327 -5.81 -1.11 13.47
C GLN A 327 -6.30 -1.69 12.13
N ALA A 328 -6.10 -0.96 11.04
CA ALA A 328 -6.52 -1.43 9.72
C ALA A 328 -5.69 -2.63 9.24
N GLN A 329 -4.38 -2.63 9.50
CA GLN A 329 -3.49 -3.76 9.24
C GLN A 329 -3.93 -5.01 10.00
N LYS A 330 -4.27 -4.90 11.28
CA LYS A 330 -4.77 -6.03 12.09
C LYS A 330 -6.09 -6.58 11.56
N ALA A 331 -6.95 -5.73 11.01
CA ALA A 331 -8.22 -6.15 10.44
C ALA A 331 -8.08 -6.96 9.12
N VAL A 332 -7.02 -6.70 8.33
CA VAL A 332 -6.73 -7.47 7.11
C VAL A 332 -5.80 -8.67 7.37
N ARG A 333 -4.97 -8.62 8.41
CA ARG A 333 -4.00 -9.66 8.76
C ARG A 333 -4.53 -10.58 9.85
N PHE A 334 -5.34 -11.55 9.45
CA PHE A 334 -5.77 -12.59 10.38
C PHE A 334 -4.56 -13.44 10.85
N PRO A 335 -4.45 -13.77 12.15
CA PRO A 335 -3.46 -14.71 12.65
C PRO A 335 -3.67 -16.11 12.05
N ILE A 336 -2.61 -16.68 11.48
CA ILE A 336 -2.58 -18.02 10.88
C ILE A 336 -2.59 -19.09 11.98
N MET A 337 -1.75 -18.87 13.00
CA MET A 337 -1.62 -19.76 14.15
C MET A 337 -1.66 -18.96 15.45
N LYS A 338 -1.91 -19.64 16.56
CA LYS A 338 -1.78 -19.11 17.92
C LYS A 338 -0.73 -19.92 18.70
N GLY A 339 -0.20 -19.34 19.77
CA GLY A 339 0.60 -20.07 20.76
C GLY A 339 -0.18 -21.23 21.38
N ILE A 340 0.53 -22.17 21.99
CA ILE A 340 -0.11 -23.22 22.81
C ILE A 340 -0.46 -22.69 24.22
N SER A 341 0.16 -21.59 24.63
CA SER A 341 -0.21 -20.71 25.74
C SER A 341 0.10 -19.27 25.33
N ASP A 342 -0.28 -18.31 26.19
CA ASP A 342 -0.03 -16.88 25.95
C ASP A 342 1.46 -16.55 25.78
N ASP A 343 2.35 -17.32 26.41
CA ASP A 343 3.80 -17.09 26.41
C ASP A 343 4.63 -18.20 25.74
N LYS A 344 3.99 -19.15 25.05
CA LYS A 344 4.67 -20.29 24.42
C LYS A 344 4.11 -20.65 23.06
N PHE A 345 4.97 -20.69 22.03
CA PHE A 345 4.58 -21.13 20.69
C PHE A 345 4.82 -22.63 20.45
N ALA A 346 5.82 -23.23 21.09
CA ALA A 346 6.32 -24.59 20.88
C ALA A 346 6.77 -24.89 19.44
N PRO A 347 7.79 -24.19 18.90
CA PRO A 347 8.20 -24.29 17.49
C PRO A 347 8.61 -25.71 17.06
N GLY A 348 9.24 -26.48 17.95
CA GLY A 348 9.67 -27.86 17.69
C GLY A 348 8.59 -28.93 17.83
N ALA A 349 7.42 -28.60 18.37
CA ALA A 349 6.36 -29.59 18.57
C ALA A 349 5.68 -29.96 17.24
N ALA A 350 5.35 -31.25 17.08
CA ALA A 350 4.63 -31.74 15.92
C ALA A 350 3.14 -31.36 15.96
N LEU A 351 2.60 -30.95 14.80
CA LEU A 351 1.18 -30.71 14.61
C LEU A 351 0.39 -32.01 14.60
N THR A 352 -0.79 -32.00 15.20
CA THR A 352 -1.81 -33.03 14.98
C THR A 352 -2.57 -32.77 13.68
N ARG A 353 -3.21 -33.81 13.14
CA ARG A 353 -4.08 -33.68 11.96
C ARG A 353 -5.28 -32.77 12.22
N ALA A 354 -5.86 -32.82 13.41
CA ALA A 354 -6.90 -31.89 13.83
C ALA A 354 -6.43 -30.43 13.81
N GLN A 355 -5.25 -30.14 14.38
CA GLN A 355 -4.68 -28.79 14.35
C GLN A 355 -4.44 -28.30 12.93
N ALA A 356 -3.90 -29.15 12.04
CA ALA A 356 -3.71 -28.79 10.64
C ALA A 356 -5.05 -28.46 9.94
N ALA A 357 -6.10 -29.26 10.17
CA ALA A 357 -7.42 -29.01 9.60
C ALA A 357 -7.99 -27.65 10.05
N VAL A 358 -7.93 -27.35 11.35
CA VAL A 358 -8.41 -26.06 11.91
C VAL A 358 -7.64 -24.87 11.35
N ILE A 359 -6.32 -24.98 11.25
CA ILE A 359 -5.49 -23.90 10.71
C ILE A 359 -5.86 -23.63 9.24
N ILE A 360 -5.96 -24.68 8.42
CA ILE A 360 -6.18 -24.54 6.98
C ILE A 360 -7.63 -24.12 6.67
N SER A 361 -8.62 -24.65 7.39
CA SER A 361 -10.02 -24.22 7.24
C SER A 361 -10.18 -22.75 7.62
N ARG A 362 -9.53 -22.30 8.71
CA ARG A 362 -9.55 -20.89 9.11
C ARG A 362 -8.87 -19.99 8.09
N ILE A 363 -7.78 -20.44 7.47
CA ILE A 363 -7.12 -19.70 6.38
C ILE A 363 -8.04 -19.54 5.18
N ASP A 364 -8.78 -20.59 4.82
CA ASP A 364 -9.69 -20.56 3.67
C ASP A 364 -10.94 -19.71 3.94
N LEU A 365 -11.50 -19.81 5.15
CA LEU A 365 -12.72 -19.10 5.54
C LEU A 365 -12.49 -17.69 6.09
N LEU A 366 -11.27 -17.38 6.54
CA LEU A 366 -10.90 -16.22 7.35
C LEU A 366 -11.65 -16.11 8.69
N LYS A 367 -12.25 -17.21 9.14
CA LYS A 367 -13.00 -17.36 10.39
C LYS A 367 -13.06 -18.83 10.78
N ASP A 368 -13.59 -19.13 11.95
CA ASP A 368 -13.83 -20.52 12.35
C ASP A 368 -14.97 -21.13 11.51
N ALA A 369 -14.80 -22.40 11.13
CA ALA A 369 -15.86 -23.19 10.51
C ALA A 369 -16.95 -23.45 11.55
N VAL A 370 -18.22 -23.42 11.13
CA VAL A 370 -19.37 -23.60 12.01
C VAL A 370 -20.46 -24.38 11.28
N GLY A 371 -21.00 -25.41 11.91
CA GLY A 371 -22.16 -26.16 11.40
C GLY A 371 -21.82 -27.11 10.26
N GLU A 372 -20.60 -27.61 10.23
CA GLU A 372 -20.09 -28.52 9.19
C GLU A 372 -19.99 -29.92 9.77
N PHE A 373 -20.44 -30.91 9.02
CA PHE A 373 -20.44 -32.31 9.46
C PHE A 373 -19.34 -33.09 8.75
N SER A 374 -18.65 -33.97 9.47
CA SER A 374 -17.68 -34.90 8.89
C SER A 374 -18.23 -36.32 8.85
N SER A 375 -17.93 -37.06 7.79
CA SER A 375 -18.31 -38.47 7.66
C SER A 375 -17.37 -39.43 8.41
N PHE A 376 -16.23 -38.95 8.92
CA PHE A 376 -15.25 -39.78 9.61
C PHE A 376 -15.74 -40.27 10.98
N LYS A 377 -15.64 -41.58 11.20
CA LYS A 377 -16.22 -42.26 12.38
C LYS A 377 -15.62 -41.84 13.73
N ASP A 378 -14.42 -41.29 13.74
CA ASP A 378 -13.67 -40.86 14.92
C ASP A 378 -13.67 -39.34 15.12
N VAL A 379 -14.49 -38.62 14.35
CA VAL A 379 -14.74 -37.18 14.52
C VAL A 379 -16.10 -37.01 15.19
N LYS A 380 -16.09 -36.74 16.49
CA LYS A 380 -17.32 -36.41 17.23
C LYS A 380 -17.71 -34.97 16.95
N GLN A 381 -18.99 -34.70 16.72
CA GLN A 381 -19.47 -33.36 16.33
C GLN A 381 -19.22 -32.28 17.39
N ASP A 382 -19.10 -32.66 18.67
CA ASP A 382 -18.80 -31.76 19.78
C ASP A 382 -17.29 -31.49 19.96
N ALA A 383 -16.42 -32.14 19.18
CA ALA A 383 -15.00 -31.90 19.22
C ALA A 383 -14.66 -30.51 18.64
N TRP A 384 -13.69 -29.82 19.25
CA TRP A 384 -13.26 -28.47 18.84
C TRP A 384 -12.77 -28.35 17.39
N TYR A 385 -12.46 -29.48 16.73
CA TYR A 385 -12.02 -29.55 15.35
C TYR A 385 -13.10 -30.07 14.38
N ALA A 386 -14.27 -30.49 14.87
CA ALA A 386 -15.25 -31.23 14.07
C ALA A 386 -15.71 -30.45 12.83
N ASP A 387 -16.14 -29.20 13.02
CA ASP A 387 -16.58 -28.34 11.93
C ASP A 387 -15.46 -28.08 10.91
N ALA A 388 -14.23 -27.87 11.38
CA ALA A 388 -13.08 -27.67 10.51
C ALA A 388 -12.78 -28.92 9.67
N VAL A 389 -12.86 -30.11 10.27
CA VAL A 389 -12.66 -31.37 9.55
C VAL A 389 -13.79 -31.60 8.54
N GLY A 390 -15.05 -31.36 8.92
CA GLY A 390 -16.19 -31.44 8.00
C GLY A 390 -16.05 -30.50 6.81
N TYR A 391 -15.68 -29.24 7.05
CA TYR A 391 -15.42 -28.27 5.99
C TYR A 391 -14.33 -28.74 5.02
N MET A 392 -13.19 -29.16 5.57
CA MET A 392 -12.04 -29.62 4.78
C MET A 392 -12.36 -30.89 3.96
N GLU A 393 -13.21 -31.76 4.50
CA GLU A 393 -13.72 -32.95 3.83
C GLU A 393 -14.66 -32.58 2.67
N ASN A 394 -15.62 -31.68 2.92
CA ASN A 394 -16.56 -31.18 1.91
C ASN A 394 -15.84 -30.47 0.74
N LYS A 395 -14.74 -29.77 1.04
CA LYS A 395 -13.86 -29.17 0.02
C LYS A 395 -12.92 -30.16 -0.67
N SER A 396 -12.95 -31.43 -0.30
CA SER A 396 -12.04 -32.47 -0.80
C SER A 396 -10.55 -32.18 -0.55
N TYR A 397 -10.24 -31.34 0.43
CA TYR A 397 -8.86 -31.06 0.83
C TYR A 397 -8.28 -32.22 1.65
N ILE A 398 -9.12 -32.94 2.38
CA ILE A 398 -8.79 -34.18 3.11
C ILE A 398 -9.69 -35.32 2.67
N SER A 399 -9.23 -36.57 2.87
CA SER A 399 -9.95 -37.78 2.42
C SER A 399 -9.92 -38.93 3.43
N GLY A 400 -9.49 -38.69 4.68
CA GLY A 400 -9.39 -39.71 5.73
C GLY A 400 -8.48 -40.90 5.39
N TYR A 401 -8.58 -41.96 6.19
CA TYR A 401 -7.93 -43.25 5.97
C TYR A 401 -8.94 -44.26 5.39
N LYS A 402 -8.44 -45.35 4.79
CA LYS A 402 -9.26 -46.41 4.19
C LYS A 402 -10.24 -47.07 5.16
N ASP A 403 -9.98 -46.99 6.46
CA ASP A 403 -10.82 -47.53 7.53
C ASP A 403 -11.98 -46.59 7.93
N GLY A 404 -12.15 -45.47 7.22
CA GLY A 404 -13.18 -44.46 7.50
C GLY A 404 -12.83 -43.53 8.68
N SER A 405 -11.59 -43.55 9.17
CA SER A 405 -11.12 -42.65 10.24
C SER A 405 -10.37 -41.43 9.70
N PHE A 406 -10.35 -40.36 10.49
CA PHE A 406 -9.52 -39.18 10.28
C PHE A 406 -8.23 -39.21 11.10
N LYS A 407 -8.22 -39.85 12.28
CA LYS A 407 -7.15 -39.88 13.28
C LYS A 407 -6.73 -38.48 13.74
N PRO A 408 -7.64 -37.70 14.38
CA PRO A 408 -7.42 -36.29 14.70
C PRO A 408 -6.17 -36.02 15.54
N ASP A 409 -5.88 -36.88 16.53
CA ASP A 409 -4.74 -36.72 17.45
C ASP A 409 -3.41 -37.23 16.91
N LYS A 410 -3.43 -37.96 15.77
CA LYS A 410 -2.20 -38.42 15.13
C LYS A 410 -1.40 -37.21 14.65
N LYS A 411 -0.08 -37.25 14.87
CA LYS A 411 0.83 -36.26 14.31
C LYS A 411 0.84 -36.35 12.78
N ILE A 412 0.72 -35.20 12.13
CA ILE A 412 0.64 -35.13 10.68
C ILE A 412 2.04 -35.21 10.06
N SER A 413 2.20 -36.06 9.05
CA SER A 413 3.47 -36.17 8.34
C SER A 413 3.67 -34.98 7.38
N ARG A 414 4.92 -34.74 6.98
CA ARG A 414 5.26 -33.72 5.97
C ARG A 414 4.57 -33.98 4.63
N ALA A 415 4.45 -35.25 4.23
CA ALA A 415 3.75 -35.65 3.01
C ALA A 415 2.23 -35.41 3.10
N GLU A 416 1.63 -35.75 4.24
CA GLU A 416 0.21 -35.46 4.49
C GLU A 416 -0.04 -33.95 4.45
N PHE A 417 0.76 -33.15 5.14
CA PHE A 417 0.64 -31.69 5.13
C PHE A 417 0.82 -31.10 3.72
N ALA A 418 1.85 -31.51 2.97
CA ALA A 418 2.08 -31.07 1.59
C ALA A 418 0.88 -31.37 0.69
N THR A 419 0.25 -32.53 0.86
CA THR A 419 -0.91 -32.94 0.06
C THR A 419 -2.14 -32.10 0.35
N ILE A 420 -2.41 -31.80 1.62
CA ILE A 420 -3.54 -30.93 1.98
C ILE A 420 -3.35 -29.54 1.38
N ILE A 421 -2.14 -28.97 1.48
CA ILE A 421 -1.87 -27.63 0.93
C ILE A 421 -1.93 -27.63 -0.60
N ALA A 422 -1.42 -28.65 -1.26
CA ALA A 422 -1.50 -28.76 -2.72
C ALA A 422 -2.96 -28.82 -3.21
N ARG A 423 -3.83 -29.55 -2.51
CA ARG A 423 -5.28 -29.61 -2.79
C ARG A 423 -5.97 -28.29 -2.48
N TYR A 424 -5.65 -27.65 -1.36
CA TYR A 424 -6.14 -26.32 -1.01
C TYR A 424 -5.85 -25.31 -2.12
N LEU A 425 -4.62 -25.32 -2.63
CA LEU A 425 -4.17 -24.46 -3.72
C LEU A 425 -4.67 -24.90 -5.11
N GLN A 426 -5.38 -26.02 -5.20
CA GLN A 426 -5.83 -26.62 -6.46
C GLN A 426 -4.67 -26.76 -7.47
N LEU A 427 -3.50 -27.15 -6.99
CA LEU A 427 -2.35 -27.36 -7.86
C LEU A 427 -2.63 -28.51 -8.81
N ASP A 428 -2.13 -28.38 -10.04
CA ASP A 428 -2.14 -29.47 -10.99
C ASP A 428 -1.28 -30.63 -10.47
N LEU A 429 -1.92 -31.76 -10.20
CA LEU A 429 -1.29 -32.99 -9.74
C LEU A 429 -1.22 -34.04 -10.86
N ASP A 430 -1.75 -33.72 -12.04
CA ASP A 430 -1.69 -34.61 -13.19
C ASP A 430 -0.27 -34.60 -13.76
N MET A 431 0.43 -35.70 -13.50
CA MET A 431 1.83 -35.90 -13.90
C MET A 431 2.05 -35.99 -15.42
N GLN A 432 1.01 -35.77 -16.24
CA GLN A 432 1.07 -35.91 -17.70
C GLN A 432 1.54 -34.65 -18.44
N MET A 433 1.55 -33.47 -17.81
CA MET A 433 1.85 -32.19 -18.48
C MET A 433 3.14 -31.53 -17.97
N GLY A 434 4.29 -31.93 -18.53
CA GLY A 434 5.48 -31.08 -18.66
C GLY A 434 6.23 -30.60 -17.39
N TYR A 435 5.75 -30.87 -16.18
CA TYR A 435 6.52 -30.62 -14.96
C TYR A 435 7.65 -31.66 -14.85
N ARG A 436 8.90 -31.20 -14.75
CA ARG A 436 10.13 -32.01 -14.74
C ARG A 436 9.98 -33.29 -13.90
N GLN A 437 10.07 -34.42 -14.59
CA GLN A 437 9.88 -35.81 -14.15
C GLN A 437 11.15 -36.44 -13.56
N GLU A 438 11.91 -35.73 -12.74
CA GLU A 438 13.05 -36.31 -12.01
C GLU A 438 12.72 -36.33 -10.51
N PRO A 439 13.02 -37.41 -9.77
CA PRO A 439 12.78 -37.45 -8.33
C PRO A 439 13.57 -36.32 -7.67
N LEU A 440 12.86 -35.31 -7.17
CA LEU A 440 13.46 -34.17 -6.47
C LEU A 440 14.20 -34.59 -5.19
N PHE A 441 13.87 -35.76 -4.64
CA PHE A 441 14.45 -36.31 -3.42
C PHE A 441 14.55 -37.84 -3.50
N ALA A 442 15.66 -38.38 -2.99
CA ALA A 442 15.97 -39.81 -3.02
C ALA A 442 15.02 -40.69 -2.17
N ASP A 443 14.31 -40.09 -1.20
CA ASP A 443 13.36 -40.76 -0.32
C ASP A 443 11.89 -40.56 -0.72
N VAL A 444 11.63 -40.02 -1.92
CA VAL A 444 10.30 -39.87 -2.50
C VAL A 444 10.19 -40.81 -3.71
N GLY A 445 9.70 -42.02 -3.45
CA GLY A 445 9.40 -43.02 -4.48
C GLY A 445 8.10 -42.72 -5.26
N ASP A 446 7.64 -43.69 -6.04
CA ASP A 446 6.38 -43.59 -6.79
C ASP A 446 5.17 -43.94 -5.91
N VAL A 447 4.70 -42.95 -5.15
CA VAL A 447 3.66 -43.09 -4.12
C VAL A 447 2.71 -41.88 -4.14
N TRP A 448 1.56 -41.98 -3.48
CA TRP A 448 0.47 -41.00 -3.55
C TRP A 448 0.86 -39.55 -3.25
N TYR A 449 1.91 -39.31 -2.45
CA TYR A 449 2.40 -37.98 -2.11
C TYR A 449 3.48 -37.44 -3.05
N LYS A 450 3.92 -38.20 -4.07
CA LYS A 450 4.96 -37.78 -5.02
C LYS A 450 4.56 -36.50 -5.77
N ALA A 451 3.41 -36.52 -6.44
CA ALA A 451 2.93 -35.35 -7.19
C ALA A 451 2.72 -34.11 -6.29
N PRO A 452 2.05 -34.22 -5.13
CA PRO A 452 1.94 -33.08 -4.20
C PRO A 452 3.28 -32.53 -3.72
N ILE A 453 4.24 -33.38 -3.33
CA ILE A 453 5.56 -32.92 -2.90
C ILE A 453 6.28 -32.22 -4.05
N SER A 454 6.22 -32.78 -5.26
CA SER A 454 6.83 -32.17 -6.44
C SER A 454 6.22 -30.80 -6.77
N ALA A 455 4.90 -30.68 -6.72
CA ALA A 455 4.20 -29.41 -6.95
C ALA A 455 4.53 -28.35 -5.88
N MET A 456 4.53 -28.74 -4.60
CA MET A 456 4.86 -27.83 -3.50
C MET A 456 6.32 -27.39 -3.53
N THR A 457 7.23 -28.26 -3.95
CA THR A 457 8.67 -27.96 -4.06
C THR A 457 8.96 -27.10 -5.29
N SER A 458 8.33 -27.38 -6.44
CA SER A 458 8.51 -26.60 -7.67
C SER A 458 8.02 -25.16 -7.53
N LYS A 459 6.98 -24.94 -6.71
CA LYS A 459 6.51 -23.61 -6.32
C LYS A 459 7.34 -22.95 -5.21
N GLY A 460 8.32 -23.65 -4.63
CA GLY A 460 9.18 -23.13 -3.56
C GLY A 460 8.54 -23.05 -2.16
N PHE A 461 7.33 -23.60 -2.00
CA PHE A 461 6.59 -23.59 -0.73
C PHE A 461 7.20 -24.52 0.31
N MET A 462 7.70 -25.68 -0.12
CA MET A 462 8.40 -26.64 0.73
C MET A 462 9.78 -26.98 0.16
N SER A 463 10.67 -27.40 1.04
CA SER A 463 12.02 -27.89 0.69
C SER A 463 12.33 -29.15 1.50
N GLY A 464 13.30 -29.94 1.02
CA GLY A 464 13.86 -31.05 1.79
C GLY A 464 14.66 -30.58 3.00
N ARG A 465 15.08 -31.52 3.85
CA ARG A 465 15.89 -31.26 5.05
C ARG A 465 17.39 -31.53 4.84
N GLY A 466 17.84 -31.55 3.59
CA GLY A 466 19.24 -31.83 3.21
C GLY A 466 19.47 -33.25 2.72
N ASN A 467 20.70 -33.54 2.28
CA ASN A 467 21.14 -34.85 1.76
C ASN A 467 20.22 -35.44 0.67
N ASN A 468 19.65 -34.56 -0.17
CA ASN A 468 18.67 -34.94 -1.18
C ASN A 468 17.45 -35.71 -0.61
N LYS A 469 16.99 -35.37 0.60
CA LYS A 469 15.86 -36.04 1.26
C LYS A 469 14.77 -35.06 1.70
N PHE A 470 13.50 -35.46 1.48
CA PHE A 470 12.31 -34.72 1.90
C PHE A 470 11.82 -35.10 3.29
N PHE A 471 12.04 -36.35 3.70
CA PHE A 471 11.50 -36.99 4.89
C PHE A 471 9.95 -37.01 4.93
N PRO A 472 9.28 -37.63 3.93
CA PRO A 472 7.84 -37.56 3.76
C PRO A 472 7.04 -38.08 4.97
N GLU A 473 7.52 -39.16 5.59
CA GLU A 473 6.87 -39.80 6.74
C GLU A 473 7.21 -39.16 8.09
N LYS A 474 8.18 -38.24 8.14
CA LYS A 474 8.48 -37.52 9.38
C LYS A 474 7.42 -36.47 9.65
N GLU A 475 7.14 -36.26 10.93
CA GLU A 475 6.20 -35.26 11.40
C GLU A 475 6.67 -33.84 11.02
N ILE A 476 5.71 -32.99 10.67
CA ILE A 476 5.96 -31.56 10.46
C ILE A 476 5.85 -30.82 11.80
N THR A 477 6.84 -29.98 12.08
CA THR A 477 6.81 -29.15 13.29
C THR A 477 5.95 -27.90 13.09
N ARG A 478 5.54 -27.26 14.19
CA ARG A 478 4.81 -25.99 14.16
C ARG A 478 5.58 -24.88 13.46
N ALA A 479 6.91 -24.80 13.65
CA ALA A 479 7.77 -23.83 12.96
C ALA A 479 7.87 -24.09 11.45
N GLU A 480 7.94 -25.35 11.03
CA GLU A 480 7.92 -25.71 9.61
C GLU A 480 6.55 -25.37 8.99
N ALA A 481 5.45 -25.77 9.65
CA ALA A 481 4.11 -25.53 9.14
C ALA A 481 3.82 -24.03 8.98
N ILE A 482 4.11 -23.19 9.98
CA ILE A 482 3.89 -21.75 9.85
C ILE A 482 4.72 -21.15 8.71
N THR A 483 5.96 -21.61 8.53
CA THR A 483 6.82 -21.11 7.45
C THR A 483 6.28 -21.47 6.07
N VAL A 484 5.73 -22.69 5.91
CA VAL A 484 5.06 -23.08 4.66
C VAL A 484 3.83 -22.21 4.43
N LEU A 485 3.00 -21.99 5.45
CA LEU A 485 1.78 -21.19 5.33
C LEU A 485 2.06 -19.71 5.02
N ILE A 486 3.11 -19.14 5.61
CA ILE A 486 3.58 -17.79 5.28
C ILE A 486 3.90 -17.67 3.79
N LYS A 487 4.63 -18.63 3.23
CA LYS A 487 4.96 -18.65 1.79
C LYS A 487 3.73 -18.87 0.91
N VAL A 488 2.85 -19.78 1.30
CA VAL A 488 1.61 -20.11 0.58
C VAL A 488 0.65 -18.92 0.51
N LEU A 489 0.65 -18.08 1.54
CA LEU A 489 -0.13 -16.86 1.61
C LEU A 489 0.60 -15.63 1.09
N ASP A 490 1.78 -15.81 0.47
CA ASP A 490 2.70 -14.75 0.03
C ASP A 490 2.92 -13.65 1.08
N ARG A 491 2.92 -14.03 2.36
CA ARG A 491 3.23 -13.11 3.46
C ARG A 491 4.74 -12.95 3.53
N LYS A 492 5.19 -11.69 3.60
CA LYS A 492 6.60 -11.33 3.72
C LYS A 492 6.79 -10.65 5.08
N PRO A 493 7.34 -11.36 6.09
CA PRO A 493 7.62 -10.75 7.38
C PRO A 493 8.51 -9.52 7.20
N ASN A 494 8.03 -8.36 7.64
CA ASN A 494 8.81 -7.14 7.62
C ASN A 494 9.68 -7.10 8.87
N LYS A 495 10.95 -7.50 8.72
CA LYS A 495 11.88 -7.63 9.85
C LYS A 495 12.08 -6.31 10.57
N ASP A 496 12.31 -5.22 9.84
CA ASP A 496 12.51 -3.90 10.42
C ASP A 496 11.30 -3.45 11.25
N PHE A 497 10.09 -3.71 10.75
CA PHE A 497 8.85 -3.41 11.47
C PHE A 497 8.68 -4.29 12.71
N ILE A 498 8.94 -5.59 12.59
CA ILE A 498 8.84 -6.55 13.68
C ILE A 498 9.84 -6.21 14.78
N ASP A 499 11.10 -5.95 14.42
CA ASP A 499 12.16 -5.60 15.37
C ASP A 499 11.89 -4.26 16.06
N ALA A 500 11.26 -3.31 15.36
CA ALA A 500 10.96 -1.99 15.91
C ALA A 500 9.70 -1.95 16.79
N PHE A 501 8.66 -2.73 16.46
CA PHE A 501 7.32 -2.52 17.03
C PHE A 501 6.63 -3.78 17.54
N SER A 502 7.00 -4.96 17.08
CA SER A 502 6.35 -6.19 17.56
C SER A 502 6.81 -6.51 18.97
N LYS A 503 5.88 -7.08 19.75
CA LYS A 503 6.20 -7.64 21.07
C LYS A 503 6.13 -9.14 20.95
N ASN A 504 7.27 -9.81 20.91
CA ASN A 504 7.31 -11.26 20.99
C ASN A 504 6.75 -11.72 22.35
N PRO A 505 5.58 -12.38 22.40
CA PRO A 505 5.05 -12.86 23.66
C PRO A 505 5.65 -14.23 24.02
N PHE A 506 6.28 -14.93 23.07
CA PHE A 506 6.68 -16.32 23.21
C PHE A 506 8.12 -16.44 23.73
N LYS A 507 8.27 -16.94 24.96
CA LYS A 507 9.57 -17.12 25.62
C LYS A 507 10.44 -18.18 24.95
N ASP A 508 9.84 -19.11 24.22
CA ASP A 508 10.51 -20.21 23.51
C ASP A 508 10.79 -19.90 22.04
N VAL A 509 10.69 -18.63 21.64
CA VAL A 509 10.96 -18.15 20.28
C VAL A 509 11.99 -17.03 20.35
N GLU A 510 13.26 -17.38 20.18
CA GLU A 510 14.37 -16.41 20.21
C GLU A 510 14.58 -15.75 18.83
N ASN A 511 15.03 -14.50 18.80
CA ASN A 511 15.25 -13.75 17.55
C ASN A 511 16.35 -14.31 16.64
N SER A 512 17.25 -15.12 17.20
CA SER A 512 18.30 -15.85 16.48
C SER A 512 17.76 -17.01 15.64
N GLN A 513 16.53 -17.46 15.90
CA GLN A 513 15.97 -18.64 15.27
C GLN A 513 15.42 -18.33 13.87
N TRP A 514 15.65 -19.25 12.93
CA TRP A 514 15.25 -19.08 11.53
C TRP A 514 13.74 -18.86 11.32
N TYR A 515 12.91 -19.33 12.27
CA TYR A 515 11.46 -19.22 12.24
C TYR A 515 10.91 -17.98 12.96
N TYR A 516 11.75 -17.16 13.62
CA TYR A 516 11.31 -16.06 14.49
C TYR A 516 10.31 -15.13 13.81
N TYR A 517 10.72 -14.53 12.69
CA TYR A 517 9.88 -13.58 11.96
C TYR A 517 8.62 -14.22 11.37
N ASN A 518 8.70 -15.49 10.93
CA ASN A 518 7.54 -16.20 10.42
C ASN A 518 6.51 -16.47 11.53
N ILE A 519 6.96 -16.75 12.76
CA ILE A 519 6.07 -16.93 13.90
C ILE A 519 5.40 -15.61 14.27
N LEU A 520 6.14 -14.52 14.39
CA LEU A 520 5.54 -13.22 14.74
C LEU A 520 4.56 -12.74 13.66
N GLU A 521 4.94 -12.83 12.39
CA GLU A 521 4.06 -12.56 11.24
C GLU A 521 2.82 -13.47 11.26
N GLY A 522 3.02 -14.76 11.52
CA GLY A 522 1.96 -15.76 11.50
C GLY A 522 1.01 -15.73 12.69
N THR A 523 1.42 -15.13 13.80
CA THR A 523 0.62 -14.99 15.02
C THR A 523 0.05 -13.59 15.21
N GLY A 524 0.46 -12.61 14.38
CA GLY A 524 -0.02 -11.24 14.42
C GLY A 524 0.56 -10.40 15.56
N ASN A 525 1.79 -10.71 15.99
CA ASN A 525 2.46 -10.07 17.13
C ASN A 525 3.55 -9.08 16.74
#